data_AF-A0A5B8B1V3-F1
#
_entry.id   AF-A0A5B8B1V3-F1
#
_cell.length_a   1.000
_cell.length_b   1.000
_cell.length_c   1.000
_cell.angle_alpha   90.00
_cell.angle_beta   90.00
_cell.angle_gamma   90.00
#
_symmetry.space_group_name_H-M   'P 1'
#
loop_
_entity.id
_entity.type
_entity.pdbx_description
1 polymer ?
#
loop_
_entity_poly.entity_id
_entity_poly.type
_entity_poly.pdbx_seq_one_letter_code
_entity_poly.pdbx_strand_id
1 'polypeptide(L)'
;MSTVTVRNLDESVKQALRERAAGRGVSMEQEIRDALARDVRNGPGRRPKASLEEIMRLSRKPDRPFDFEQAQDEVWDYLYKSDKPR
;
A
#
# COMPACT_ATOMS: atom_id res chain seq x y z
N MET A 1 15.62 -16.86 16.94
CA MET A 1 15.98 -15.43 16.84
C MET A 1 17.27 -15.34 16.06
N SER A 2 17.36 -14.42 15.10
CA SER A 2 18.60 -14.08 14.42
C SER A 2 18.98 -12.64 14.77
N THR A 3 20.26 -12.34 14.86
CA THR A 3 20.78 -11.00 15.19
C THR A 3 21.49 -10.43 13.96
N VAL A 4 21.19 -9.18 13.62
CA VAL A 4 21.85 -8.43 12.56
C VAL A 4 22.44 -7.17 13.18
N THR A 5 23.74 -6.94 12.96
CA THR A 5 24.44 -5.73 13.41
C THR A 5 24.79 -4.88 12.19
N VAL A 6 24.20 -3.69 12.10
CA VAL A 6 24.51 -2.71 11.05
C VAL A 6 25.52 -1.70 11.62
N ARG A 7 26.72 -1.65 11.03
CA ARG A 7 27.78 -0.71 11.42
C ARG A 7 27.79 0.47 10.44
N ASN A 8 28.27 1.62 10.89
CA ASN A 8 28.36 2.85 10.10
C ASN A 8 27.01 3.27 9.48
N LEU A 9 25.92 3.10 10.24
CA LEU A 9 24.60 3.59 9.82
C LEU A 9 24.64 5.12 9.82
N ASP A 10 24.20 5.72 8.72
CA ASP A 10 24.05 7.17 8.62
C ASP A 10 23.18 7.70 9.77
N GLU A 11 23.65 8.75 10.45
CA GLU A 11 22.96 9.28 11.62
C GLU A 11 21.59 9.86 11.26
N SER A 12 21.43 10.38 10.03
CA SER A 12 20.13 10.84 9.52
C SER A 12 19.12 9.68 9.41
N VAL A 13 19.57 8.51 8.95
CA VAL A 13 18.73 7.31 8.85
C VAL A 13 18.34 6.81 10.23
N LYS A 14 19.28 6.81 11.17
CA LYS A 14 19.03 6.44 12.57
C LYS A 14 18.03 7.39 13.24
N GLN A 15 18.14 8.69 12.99
CA GLN A 15 17.21 9.67 13.51
C GLN A 15 15.79 9.48 12.92
N ALA A 16 15.69 9.28 11.60
CA ALA A 16 14.42 9.01 10.93
C ALA A 16 13.75 7.73 11.46
N LEU A 17 14.52 6.66 11.73
CA LEU A 17 13.99 5.44 12.35
C LEU A 17 13.45 5.69 13.76
N ARG A 18 14.09 6.57 14.54
CA ARG A 18 13.64 6.96 15.88
C ARG A 18 12.29 7.67 15.83
N GLU A 19 12.18 8.65 14.95
CA GLU A 19 10.97 9.45 14.76
C GLU A 19 9.81 8.58 14.29
N ARG A 20 10.06 7.68 13.32
CA ARG A 20 9.06 6.71 12.85
C ARG A 20 8.58 5.77 13.96
N ALA A 21 9.51 5.24 14.74
CA ALA A 21 9.18 4.36 15.86
C ALA A 21 8.33 5.08 16.91
N ALA A 22 8.70 6.31 17.28
CA ALA A 22 7.94 7.15 18.20
C ALA A 22 6.54 7.47 17.68
N GLY A 23 6.42 7.86 16.40
CA GLY A 23 5.14 8.14 15.76
C GLY A 23 4.21 6.91 15.67
N ARG A 24 4.77 5.69 15.65
CA ARG A 24 4.02 4.43 15.68
C ARG A 24 3.81 3.87 17.09
N GLY A 25 4.43 4.44 18.12
CA GLY A 25 4.37 3.92 19.50
C GLY A 25 5.07 2.56 19.67
N VAL A 26 6.10 2.26 18.88
CA VAL A 26 6.86 1.00 18.94
C VAL A 26 8.34 1.25 19.28
N SER A 27 9.06 0.19 19.63
CA SER A 27 10.51 0.28 19.81
C SER A 27 11.22 0.52 18.48
N MET A 28 12.38 1.17 18.52
CA MET A 28 13.22 1.36 17.34
C MET A 28 13.61 0.01 16.69
N GLU A 29 13.89 -1.02 17.49
CA GLU A 29 14.18 -2.36 16.98
C GLU A 29 13.01 -2.94 16.17
N GLN A 30 11.78 -2.78 16.66
CA GLN A 30 10.60 -3.24 15.95
C GLN A 30 10.40 -2.47 14.64
N GLU A 31 10.61 -1.15 14.63
CA GLU A 31 10.57 -0.36 13.38
C GLU A 31 11.62 -0.83 12.38
N ILE A 32 12.85 -1.11 12.81
CA ILE A 32 13.92 -1.64 11.96
C ILE A 32 13.50 -2.98 11.37
N ARG A 33 12.97 -3.88 12.21
CA ARG A 33 12.53 -5.21 11.78
C ARG A 33 11.39 -5.12 10.76
N ASP A 34 10.41 -4.27 11.01
CA ASP A 34 9.29 -4.03 10.10
C ASP A 34 9.75 -3.41 8.79
N ALA A 35 10.67 -2.45 8.83
CA ALA A 35 11.22 -1.80 7.64
C ALA A 35 11.97 -2.80 6.76
N LEU A 36 12.86 -3.61 7.36
CA LEU A 36 13.56 -4.68 6.65
C LEU A 36 12.60 -5.72 6.10
N ALA A 37 11.61 -6.17 6.90
CA ALA A 37 10.64 -7.15 6.45
C ALA A 37 9.78 -6.61 5.30
N ARG A 38 9.34 -5.35 5.38
CA ARG A 38 8.56 -4.70 4.32
C ARG A 38 9.39 -4.62 3.03
N ASP A 39 10.63 -4.17 3.11
CA ASP A 39 11.46 -3.97 1.94
C ASP A 39 11.89 -5.31 1.31
N VAL A 40 12.41 -6.24 2.12
CA VAL A 40 12.85 -7.56 1.63
C VAL A 40 11.68 -8.40 1.10
N ARG A 41 10.49 -8.32 1.72
CA ARG A 41 9.31 -9.07 1.25
C ARG A 41 8.55 -8.39 0.11
N ASN A 42 8.67 -7.07 -0.03
CA ASN A 42 7.92 -6.28 -1.02
C ASN A 42 8.84 -5.57 -2.02
N GLY A 43 10.07 -6.06 -2.22
CA GLY A 43 11.06 -5.43 -3.11
C GLY A 43 10.53 -5.13 -4.52
N PRO A 44 11.25 -4.32 -5.30
CA PRO A 44 10.77 -3.60 -6.50
C PRO A 44 10.27 -4.46 -7.68
N GLY A 45 10.12 -5.78 -7.51
CA GLY A 45 9.65 -6.73 -8.52
C GLY A 45 8.45 -7.56 -8.09
N ARG A 46 7.73 -7.23 -7.01
CA ARG A 46 6.52 -7.98 -6.65
C ARG A 46 5.40 -7.66 -7.64
N ARG A 47 5.43 -8.37 -8.79
CA ARG A 47 4.25 -8.58 -9.63
C ARG A 47 3.10 -9.07 -8.73
N PRO A 48 1.84 -8.70 -9.02
CA PRO A 48 0.70 -9.30 -8.33
C PRO A 48 0.91 -10.81 -8.23
N LYS A 49 0.76 -11.39 -7.03
CA LYS A 49 0.92 -12.83 -6.84
C LYS A 49 -0.07 -13.63 -7.71
N ALA A 50 -1.19 -13.01 -8.04
CA ALA A 50 -2.20 -13.56 -8.91
C ALA A 50 -1.82 -13.27 -10.36
N SER A 51 -1.72 -14.33 -11.15
CA SER A 51 -1.74 -14.26 -12.60
C SER A 51 -3.01 -13.59 -13.10
N LEU A 52 -2.97 -13.05 -14.32
CA LEU A 52 -4.17 -12.52 -14.98
C LEU A 52 -5.29 -13.57 -15.01
N GLU A 53 -4.95 -14.85 -15.20
CA GLU A 53 -5.90 -15.96 -15.20
C GLU A 53 -6.55 -16.19 -13.83
N GLU A 54 -5.79 -16.10 -12.74
CA GLU A 54 -6.36 -16.21 -11.38
C GLU A 54 -7.29 -15.05 -11.05
N ILE A 55 -6.95 -13.85 -11.48
CA ILE A 55 -7.83 -12.68 -11.35
C ILE A 55 -9.11 -12.91 -12.16
N MET A 56 -8.98 -13.34 -13.41
CA MET A 56 -10.13 -13.58 -14.30
C MET A 56 -11.02 -14.73 -13.83
N ARG A 57 -10.47 -15.74 -13.13
CA ARG A 57 -11.25 -16.82 -12.52
C ARG A 57 -12.13 -16.33 -11.37
N LEU A 58 -11.67 -15.32 -10.64
CA LEU A 58 -12.43 -14.68 -9.56
C LEU A 58 -13.42 -13.62 -10.09
N SER A 59 -13.18 -13.10 -11.29
CA SER A 59 -14.07 -12.14 -11.94
C SER A 59 -15.45 -12.75 -12.20
N ARG A 60 -16.51 -12.04 -11.78
CA ARG A 60 -17.89 -12.34 -12.15
C ARG A 60 -18.23 -11.55 -13.41
N LYS A 61 -18.65 -12.24 -14.48
CA LYS A 61 -19.20 -11.55 -15.65
C LYS A 61 -20.54 -10.93 -15.26
N PRO A 62 -20.80 -9.66 -15.60
CA PRO A 62 -22.10 -9.04 -15.38
C PRO A 62 -23.20 -9.84 -16.10
N ASP A 63 -24.31 -10.09 -15.43
CA ASP A 63 -25.45 -10.82 -16.00
C ASP A 63 -26.16 -10.04 -17.12
N ARG A 64 -25.93 -8.73 -17.19
CA ARG A 64 -26.46 -7.81 -18.20
C ARG A 64 -25.35 -6.90 -18.73
N PRO A 65 -25.50 -6.34 -19.95
CA PRO A 65 -24.58 -5.32 -20.44
C PRO A 65 -24.41 -4.22 -19.40
N PHE A 66 -23.17 -3.89 -19.09
CA PHE A 66 -22.81 -2.90 -18.09
C PHE A 66 -21.94 -1.85 -18.77
N ASP A 67 -22.46 -0.62 -18.85
CA ASP A 67 -21.69 0.53 -19.28
C ASP A 67 -20.91 1.07 -18.06
N PHE A 68 -19.60 0.88 -18.11
CA PHE A 68 -18.72 1.27 -17.02
C PHE A 68 -18.53 2.80 -16.95
N GLU A 69 -18.57 3.48 -18.09
CA GLU A 69 -18.36 4.92 -18.19
C GLU A 69 -19.54 5.67 -17.58
N GLN A 70 -20.77 5.31 -17.99
CA GLN A 70 -21.97 5.89 -17.42
C GLN A 70 -22.06 5.72 -15.90
N ALA A 71 -21.73 4.54 -15.39
CA ALA A 71 -21.76 4.27 -13.95
C ALA A 71 -20.69 5.08 -13.19
N GLN A 72 -19.51 5.29 -13.79
CA GLN A 72 -18.49 6.16 -13.20
C GLN A 72 -18.93 7.61 -13.18
N ASP A 73 -19.52 8.11 -14.26
CA ASP A 73 -20.02 9.48 -14.36
C ASP A 73 -21.12 9.75 -13.33
N GLU A 74 -22.05 8.82 -13.11
CA GLU A 74 -23.10 8.94 -12.09
C GLU A 74 -22.51 9.06 -10.67
N VAL A 75 -21.47 8.27 -10.36
CA VAL A 75 -20.78 8.33 -9.05
C VAL A 75 -19.98 9.62 -8.92
N TRP A 76 -19.29 10.05 -9.98
CA TRP A 76 -18.56 11.32 -10.02
C TRP A 76 -19.50 12.51 -9.82
N ASP A 77 -20.65 12.49 -10.47
CA ASP A 77 -21.68 13.52 -10.33
C ASP A 77 -22.22 13.56 -8.90
N TYR A 78 -22.55 12.41 -8.32
CA TYR A 78 -23.02 12.33 -6.94
C TYR A 78 -22.00 12.91 -5.95
N LEU A 79 -20.73 12.47 -6.05
CA LEU A 79 -19.68 12.84 -5.11
C LEU A 79 -19.18 14.28 -5.26
N TYR A 80 -19.21 14.84 -6.48
CA TYR A 80 -18.51 16.10 -6.77
C TYR A 80 -19.36 17.18 -7.45
N LYS A 81 -20.55 16.88 -7.99
CA LYS A 81 -21.48 17.92 -8.48
C LYS A 81 -22.42 18.46 -7.40
N SER A 82 -22.58 17.75 -6.28
CA SER A 82 -23.40 18.21 -5.14
C SER A 82 -22.76 19.34 -4.32
N ASP A 83 -21.46 19.63 -4.52
CA ASP A 83 -20.68 20.56 -3.69
C ASP A 83 -20.23 21.84 -4.42
N LYS A 84 -20.87 22.18 -5.56
CA LYS A 84 -20.65 23.48 -6.21
C LYS A 84 -21.45 24.57 -5.49
N PRO A 85 -20.82 25.57 -4.84
CA PRO A 85 -21.54 26.76 -4.40
C PRO A 85 -22.14 27.47 -5.62
N ARG A 86 -23.41 27.86 -5.51
CA ARG A 86 -24.15 28.64 -6.52
C ARG A 86 -23.52 30.00 -6.77
#